data_AF-A0A317XXS9-F1
#
_entry.id   AF-A0A317XXS9-F1
#
_cell.length_a   1.000
_cell.length_b   1.000
_cell.length_c   1.000
_cell.angle_alpha   90.00
_cell.angle_beta   90.00
_cell.angle_gamma   90.00
#
_symmetry.space_group_name_H-M   'P 1'
#
loop_
_entity.id
_entity.type
_entity.pdbx_description
1 polymer ?
#
loop_
_entity_poly.entity_id
_entity_poly.type
_entity_poly.pdbx_seq_one_letter_code
_entity_poly.pdbx_strand_id
1 'polypeptide(L)'
;MRTSFKAAFFVAAAALLAVQVAQPAQAHLVDREVFEDASPLLFDFERRADGTAVPPSSTGTVAPGSGCKTGADCASGKCSPSTGKCIPKAGEGSNGSFCTVDSQCKSGSYCYRGECRVTKNAGSSCYKDSGCVSNNCVNGKCINKASVPRNGACTKTEQCKGTSFCSNGKCDTKKGNGSYCYKDIGCTSGLCKNNKCTVKPTRKVGQSCANDDVCLSGFCSRGACANKRARGRGCTKDSACTSGTCRRNGTCK
;
A
#
# COMPACT_ATOMS: atom_id res chain seq x y z
N MET A 1 -36.91 -27.75 -38.13
CA MET A 1 -37.98 -26.93 -37.52
C MET A 1 -37.31 -25.61 -37.10
N ARG A 2 -37.39 -24.55 -37.93
CA ARG A 2 -38.32 -23.40 -37.79
C ARG A 2 -38.14 -22.72 -36.41
N THR A 3 -37.74 -21.46 -36.23
CA THR A 3 -37.99 -20.23 -37.00
C THR A 3 -37.01 -19.09 -36.64
N SER A 4 -36.77 -18.24 -37.64
CA SER A 4 -36.15 -16.91 -37.57
C SER A 4 -37.07 -15.85 -36.95
N PHE A 5 -36.50 -14.79 -36.35
CA PHE A 5 -37.12 -13.46 -36.30
C PHE A 5 -36.05 -12.37 -36.58
N LYS A 6 -36.26 -11.65 -37.69
CA LYS A 6 -35.65 -10.37 -38.06
C LYS A 6 -36.66 -9.25 -37.76
N ALA A 7 -36.21 -8.13 -37.19
CA ALA A 7 -36.74 -6.76 -37.35
C ALA A 7 -35.80 -5.84 -36.51
N ALA A 8 -35.00 -4.88 -36.99
CA ALA A 8 -35.12 -3.81 -37.99
C ALA A 8 -35.79 -2.51 -37.47
N PHE A 9 -35.05 -1.39 -37.62
CA PHE A 9 -35.43 0.04 -37.51
C PHE A 9 -35.68 0.61 -36.09
N PHE A 10 -35.32 1.84 -35.69
CA PHE A 10 -35.24 3.15 -36.38
C PHE A 10 -34.17 4.09 -35.78
N VAL A 11 -33.74 5.04 -36.63
CA VAL A 11 -32.88 6.21 -36.40
C VAL A 11 -33.66 7.34 -35.70
N ALA A 12 -33.01 8.14 -34.84
CA ALA A 12 -33.37 9.54 -34.65
C ALA A 12 -32.18 10.37 -34.12
N ALA A 13 -31.61 11.17 -35.01
CA ALA A 13 -30.82 12.35 -34.68
C ALA A 13 -31.77 13.54 -34.49
N ALA A 14 -31.50 14.41 -33.53
CA ALA A 14 -32.05 15.77 -33.51
C ALA A 14 -31.06 16.71 -32.82
N ALA A 15 -30.58 17.68 -33.60
CA ALA A 15 -29.90 18.89 -33.18
C ALA A 15 -30.85 20.07 -33.43
N LEU A 16 -30.85 21.09 -32.56
CA LEU A 16 -31.25 22.51 -32.76
C LEU A 16 -30.92 23.23 -31.41
N LEU A 17 -29.96 24.17 -31.36
CA LEU A 17 -30.09 25.65 -31.56
C LEU A 17 -31.10 26.27 -30.55
N ALA A 18 -30.85 27.33 -29.77
CA ALA A 18 -30.25 28.63 -30.06
C ALA A 18 -30.08 29.42 -28.70
N VAL A 19 -29.02 30.22 -28.51
CA VAL A 19 -29.00 31.72 -28.54
C VAL A 19 -29.25 32.44 -27.19
N GLN A 20 -28.17 33.07 -26.72
CA GLN A 20 -27.98 34.40 -26.09
C GLN A 20 -29.01 34.98 -25.11
N VAL A 21 -28.54 35.46 -23.94
CA VAL A 21 -28.65 36.88 -23.53
C VAL A 21 -27.48 37.21 -22.57
N ALA A 22 -26.86 38.37 -22.77
CA ALA A 22 -25.80 38.94 -21.93
C ALA A 22 -26.37 39.97 -20.92
N GLN A 23 -25.55 40.30 -19.91
CA GLN A 23 -25.54 41.52 -19.04
C GLN A 23 -26.35 41.49 -17.73
N PRO A 24 -26.05 42.36 -16.73
CA PRO A 24 -24.88 43.24 -16.53
C PRO A 24 -24.17 43.06 -15.17
N ALA A 25 -22.96 43.64 -15.09
CA ALA A 25 -22.25 43.92 -13.85
C ALA A 25 -22.99 44.99 -13.02
N GLN A 26 -23.01 44.81 -11.70
CA GLN A 26 -23.28 45.91 -10.76
C GLN A 26 -22.12 45.97 -9.77
N ALA A 27 -21.34 47.04 -9.95
CA ALA A 27 -20.41 47.56 -8.97
C ALA A 27 -21.18 47.94 -7.70
N HIS A 28 -20.70 47.49 -6.54
CA HIS A 28 -21.10 48.06 -5.26
C HIS A 28 -19.85 48.55 -4.53
N LEU A 29 -19.80 49.88 -4.47
CA LEU A 29 -19.20 50.76 -3.48
C LEU A 29 -17.94 50.28 -2.73
N VAL A 30 -16.85 50.96 -3.09
CA VAL A 30 -15.65 51.16 -2.29
C VAL A 30 -15.99 52.20 -1.23
N ASP A 31 -16.08 51.81 0.04
CA ASP A 31 -15.98 52.78 1.13
C ASP A 31 -14.51 52.93 1.51
N ARG A 32 -14.04 54.15 1.22
CA ARG A 32 -12.71 54.68 1.42
C ARG A 32 -12.71 55.36 2.79
N GLU A 33 -12.30 54.64 3.83
CA GLU A 33 -12.09 55.19 5.16
C GLU A 33 -10.58 55.27 5.45
N VAL A 34 -10.10 56.52 5.38
CA VAL A 34 -9.06 57.15 6.22
C VAL A 34 -7.69 56.46 6.30
N PHE A 35 -6.76 57.03 5.54
CA PHE A 35 -5.32 56.97 5.75
C PHE A 35 -4.99 57.94 6.90
N GLU A 36 -4.74 57.43 8.11
CA GLU A 36 -4.06 58.24 9.14
C GLU A 36 -2.55 58.06 8.99
N ASP A 37 -1.92 59.17 8.58
CA ASP A 37 -0.50 59.44 8.66
C ASP A 37 -0.01 59.26 10.10
N ALA A 38 0.86 58.27 10.33
CA ALA A 38 1.73 58.24 11.48
C ALA A 38 3.18 58.14 11.01
N SER A 39 3.75 59.31 10.70
CA SER A 39 5.19 59.50 10.55
C SER A 39 5.92 59.07 11.83
N PRO A 40 7.00 58.29 11.76
CA PRO A 40 7.77 57.90 12.93
C PRO A 40 8.68 59.07 13.36
N LEU A 41 8.51 59.57 14.58
CA LEU A 41 9.48 60.48 15.19
C LEU A 41 10.70 59.68 15.65
N LEU A 42 11.86 60.03 15.07
CA LEU A 42 13.20 59.73 15.55
C LEU A 42 13.39 60.23 16.98
N PHE A 43 13.60 59.34 17.95
CA PHE A 43 14.37 59.44 19.22
C PHE A 43 14.11 58.08 19.91
N ASP A 44 15.02 57.10 19.97
CA ASP A 44 16.26 57.07 20.76
C ASP A 44 17.22 56.03 20.15
N PHE A 45 18.37 56.51 19.67
CA PHE A 45 19.44 55.70 19.13
C PHE A 45 20.63 55.71 20.09
N GLU A 46 20.46 55.25 21.34
CA GLU A 46 21.62 55.08 22.24
C GLU A 46 21.30 54.16 23.44
N ARG A 47 21.39 52.84 23.20
CA ARG A 47 22.00 51.89 24.16
C ARG A 47 22.20 50.52 23.49
N ARG A 48 23.31 50.39 22.77
CA ARG A 48 24.01 49.12 22.63
C ARG A 48 25.05 49.04 23.74
N ALA A 49 24.75 48.29 24.78
CA ALA A 49 25.76 47.55 25.52
C ALA A 49 25.05 46.48 26.36
N ASP A 50 25.44 45.24 26.06
CA ASP A 50 25.41 44.08 26.94
C ASP A 50 24.15 43.18 26.95
N GLY A 51 24.43 41.87 26.92
CA GLY A 51 23.49 40.84 27.35
C GLY A 51 22.50 40.33 26.30
N THR A 52 22.87 39.25 25.64
CA THR A 52 21.98 38.28 25.00
C THR A 52 20.72 37.97 25.82
N ALA A 53 19.57 38.51 25.41
CA ALA A 53 18.26 37.97 25.74
C ALA A 53 17.40 38.04 24.48
N VAL A 54 17.52 37.01 23.65
CA VAL A 54 16.47 36.69 22.67
C VAL A 54 15.21 36.46 23.49
N PRO A 55 14.09 37.16 23.24
CA PRO A 55 12.86 36.93 24.00
C PRO A 55 12.49 35.45 23.87
N PRO A 56 12.32 34.71 24.99
CA PRO A 56 11.87 33.33 24.91
C PRO A 56 10.39 33.31 24.55
N SER A 57 10.03 32.34 23.71
CA SER A 57 8.66 31.91 23.42
C SER A 57 7.83 32.86 22.55
N SER A 58 7.96 32.66 21.24
CA SER A 58 6.85 32.80 20.31
C SER A 58 5.66 31.96 20.82
N THR A 59 4.68 32.60 21.46
CA THR A 59 3.35 32.03 21.74
C THR A 59 2.46 31.95 20.49
N GLY A 60 3.06 31.96 19.29
CA GLY A 60 2.37 31.64 18.05
C GLY A 60 2.49 30.16 17.78
N THR A 61 1.51 29.37 18.23
CA THR A 61 1.38 27.96 17.84
C THR A 61 1.10 27.91 16.34
N VAL A 62 2.13 27.74 15.51
CA VAL A 62 1.97 27.86 14.05
C VAL A 62 1.27 26.62 13.47
N ALA A 63 0.55 26.83 12.37
CA ALA A 63 -0.25 25.80 11.72
C ALA A 63 0.62 24.69 11.08
N PRO A 64 0.05 23.49 10.83
CA PRO A 64 0.72 22.46 10.05
C PRO A 64 1.23 22.95 8.69
N GLY A 65 2.47 22.60 8.33
CA GLY A 65 3.17 23.04 7.11
C GLY A 65 4.16 24.19 7.33
N SER A 66 4.00 24.96 8.42
CA SER A 66 4.93 26.01 8.84
C SER A 66 6.24 25.44 9.37
N GLY A 67 7.32 26.21 9.26
CA GLY A 67 8.63 25.82 9.79
C GLY A 67 8.61 25.66 11.31
N CYS A 68 9.37 24.69 11.83
CA CYS A 68 9.54 24.46 13.26
C CYS A 68 10.91 23.85 13.56
N LYS A 69 11.36 24.03 14.79
CA LYS A 69 12.53 23.36 15.38
C LYS A 69 12.10 22.33 16.41
N THR A 70 11.04 22.61 17.18
CA THR A 70 10.53 21.75 18.24
C THR A 70 9.01 21.59 18.14
N GLY A 71 8.46 20.61 18.86
CA GLY A 71 7.01 20.43 18.91
C GLY A 71 6.26 21.61 19.52
N ALA A 72 6.89 22.37 20.43
CA ALA A 72 6.28 23.52 21.10
C ALA A 72 5.96 24.67 20.13
N ASP A 73 6.68 24.75 19.01
CA ASP A 73 6.46 25.76 17.98
C ASP A 73 5.11 25.54 17.26
N CYS A 74 4.58 24.32 17.29
CA CYS A 74 3.45 23.90 16.47
C CYS A 74 2.15 23.84 17.26
N ALA A 75 1.04 24.30 16.68
CA ALA A 75 -0.31 24.13 17.25
C ALA A 75 -0.67 22.66 17.55
N SER A 76 -0.12 21.75 16.74
CA SER A 76 -0.27 20.31 16.92
C SER A 76 0.61 19.72 18.03
N GLY A 77 1.58 20.46 18.56
CA GLY A 77 2.62 19.95 19.44
C GLY A 77 3.64 19.05 18.72
N LYS A 78 3.62 18.98 17.38
CA LYS A 78 4.42 18.03 16.58
C LYS A 78 5.18 18.70 15.45
N CYS A 79 6.50 18.65 15.54
CA CYS A 79 7.42 19.06 14.50
C CYS A 79 8.03 17.83 13.81
N SER A 80 8.01 17.78 12.49
CA SER A 80 8.65 16.70 11.74
C SER A 80 10.15 16.96 11.62
N PRO A 81 11.02 16.08 12.17
CA PRO A 81 12.47 16.29 12.13
C PRO A 81 13.05 16.19 10.72
N SER A 82 12.39 15.45 9.82
CA SER A 82 12.84 15.25 8.44
C SER A 82 12.53 16.44 7.53
N THR A 83 11.47 17.20 7.80
CA THR A 83 11.08 18.34 6.95
C THR A 83 11.22 19.70 7.65
N GLY A 84 11.50 19.72 8.97
CA GLY A 84 11.53 20.94 9.76
C GLY A 84 10.19 21.69 9.75
N LYS A 85 9.08 20.95 9.63
CA LYS A 85 7.73 21.52 9.48
C LYS A 85 6.73 20.94 10.48
N CYS A 86 5.80 21.77 10.93
CA CYS A 86 4.71 21.35 11.80
C CYS A 86 3.83 20.34 11.08
N ILE A 87 3.48 19.26 11.75
CA ILE A 87 2.63 18.19 11.20
C ILE A 87 1.36 18.05 12.04
N PRO A 88 0.22 17.66 11.44
CA PRO A 88 -1.00 17.37 12.20
C PRO A 88 -0.76 16.19 13.17
N LYS A 89 -1.55 16.14 14.25
CA LYS A 89 -1.65 14.89 15.03
C LYS A 89 -2.36 13.84 14.19
N ALA A 90 -2.21 12.58 14.59
CA ALA A 90 -2.84 11.47 13.89
C ALA A 90 -4.37 11.68 13.82
N GLY A 91 -4.94 11.59 12.62
CA GLY A 91 -6.37 11.74 12.38
C GLY A 91 -6.91 13.18 12.38
N GLU A 92 -6.08 14.21 12.60
CA GLU A 92 -6.57 15.60 12.73
C GLU A 92 -6.42 16.44 11.45
N GLY A 93 -5.51 16.05 10.54
CA GLY A 93 -5.24 16.76 9.29
C GLY A 93 -6.46 16.83 8.37
N SER A 94 -6.93 18.04 8.09
CA SER A 94 -8.04 18.28 7.16
C SER A 94 -7.56 18.23 5.72
N ASN A 95 -8.48 18.14 4.76
CA ASN A 95 -8.10 18.16 3.34
C ASN A 95 -7.37 19.45 2.98
N GLY A 96 -6.25 19.34 2.26
CA GLY A 96 -5.33 20.44 1.96
C GLY A 96 -4.31 20.74 3.06
N SER A 97 -4.44 20.18 4.27
CA SER A 97 -3.42 20.34 5.31
C SER A 97 -2.14 19.59 4.97
N PHE A 98 -1.01 20.14 5.41
CA PHE A 98 0.29 19.48 5.27
C PHE A 98 0.29 18.10 5.94
N CYS A 99 0.95 17.14 5.31
CA CYS A 99 1.18 15.82 5.88
C CYS A 99 2.49 15.23 5.35
N THR A 100 3.02 14.28 6.10
CA THR A 100 4.13 13.42 5.71
C THR A 100 3.73 11.95 5.63
N VAL A 101 2.68 11.54 6.35
CA VAL A 101 2.16 10.17 6.36
C VAL A 101 0.63 10.14 6.40
N ASP A 102 0.04 9.03 5.93
CA ASP A 102 -1.42 8.90 5.79
C ASP A 102 -2.17 9.00 7.13
N SER A 103 -1.56 8.51 8.22
CA SER A 103 -2.17 8.53 9.55
C SER A 103 -2.40 9.92 10.13
N GLN A 104 -1.76 10.97 9.58
CA GLN A 104 -1.98 12.35 10.01
C GLN A 104 -3.28 12.93 9.46
N CYS A 105 -3.81 12.37 8.39
CA CYS A 105 -5.03 12.85 7.77
C CYS A 105 -6.26 12.28 8.47
N LYS A 106 -7.37 13.03 8.44
CA LYS A 106 -8.69 12.54 8.88
C LYS A 106 -9.08 11.25 8.18
N SER A 107 -9.91 10.45 8.85
CA SER A 107 -10.51 9.25 8.28
C SER A 107 -11.18 9.54 6.94
N GLY A 108 -10.92 8.69 5.94
CA GLY A 108 -11.37 8.92 4.57
C GLY A 108 -10.45 9.81 3.74
N SER A 109 -9.30 10.23 4.27
CA SER A 109 -8.25 10.96 3.56
C SER A 109 -6.89 10.26 3.67
N TYR A 110 -5.96 10.65 2.80
CA TYR A 110 -4.62 10.10 2.71
C TYR A 110 -3.62 11.20 2.36
N CYS A 111 -2.34 10.98 2.66
CA CYS A 111 -1.28 11.91 2.34
C CYS A 111 -0.78 11.72 0.91
N TYR A 112 -0.91 12.76 0.10
CA TYR A 112 -0.46 12.78 -1.29
C TYR A 112 0.40 14.00 -1.56
N ARG A 113 1.68 13.78 -1.86
CA ARG A 113 2.65 14.83 -2.21
C ARG A 113 2.68 15.98 -1.19
N GLY A 114 2.59 15.66 0.10
CA GLY A 114 2.67 16.64 1.18
C GLY A 114 1.33 17.19 1.65
N GLU A 115 0.20 16.79 1.05
CA GLU A 115 -1.13 17.30 1.40
C GLU A 115 -2.13 16.16 1.66
N CYS A 116 -2.98 16.34 2.66
CA CYS A 116 -4.11 15.45 2.90
C CYS A 116 -5.15 15.61 1.80
N ARG A 117 -5.53 14.49 1.16
CA ARG A 117 -6.55 14.44 0.11
C ARG A 117 -7.58 13.38 0.39
N VAL A 118 -8.82 13.59 -0.06
CA VAL A 118 -9.90 12.61 0.09
C VAL A 118 -9.58 11.34 -0.72
N THR A 119 -9.86 10.20 -0.12
CA THR A 119 -9.84 8.91 -0.80
C THR A 119 -10.87 8.85 -1.92
N LYS A 120 -10.57 8.06 -2.96
CA LYS A 120 -11.37 8.03 -4.19
C LYS A 120 -12.14 6.72 -4.33
N ASN A 121 -13.31 6.81 -4.93
CA ASN A 121 -14.15 5.66 -5.27
C ASN A 121 -13.55 4.84 -6.41
N ALA A 122 -14.05 3.62 -6.59
CA ALA A 122 -13.67 2.75 -7.71
C ALA A 122 -13.82 3.46 -9.07
N GLY A 123 -12.92 3.16 -10.01
CA GLY A 123 -12.82 3.79 -11.33
C GLY A 123 -12.02 5.10 -11.36
N SER A 124 -11.80 5.74 -10.20
CA SER A 124 -10.99 6.96 -10.11
C SER A 124 -9.50 6.67 -10.31
N SER A 125 -8.76 7.64 -10.85
CA SER A 125 -7.30 7.53 -10.98
C SER A 125 -6.61 7.64 -9.63
N CYS A 126 -5.63 6.77 -9.38
CA CYS A 126 -4.88 6.67 -8.14
C CYS A 126 -3.38 6.53 -8.37
N TYR A 127 -2.60 6.90 -7.37
CA TYR A 127 -1.14 6.76 -7.36
C TYR A 127 -0.66 5.67 -6.40
N LYS A 128 -1.40 5.47 -5.29
CA LYS A 128 -1.13 4.45 -4.29
C LYS A 128 -2.43 3.95 -3.69
N ASP A 129 -2.36 2.79 -3.05
CA ASP A 129 -3.50 2.08 -2.47
C ASP A 129 -4.34 2.92 -1.53
N SER A 130 -3.70 3.64 -0.59
CA SER A 130 -4.40 4.48 0.38
C SER A 130 -5.15 5.66 -0.24
N GLY A 131 -4.89 5.96 -1.52
CA GLY A 131 -5.69 6.92 -2.28
C GLY A 131 -7.08 6.44 -2.68
N CYS A 132 -7.40 5.16 -2.44
CA CYS A 132 -8.67 4.54 -2.78
C CYS A 132 -9.43 4.15 -1.52
N VAL A 133 -10.75 4.34 -1.51
CA VAL A 133 -11.63 3.87 -0.42
C VAL A 133 -11.44 2.37 -0.15
N SER A 134 -11.23 1.61 -1.22
CA SER A 134 -10.98 0.17 -1.17
C SER A 134 -9.58 -0.24 -0.68
N ASN A 135 -8.66 0.72 -0.51
CA ASN A 135 -7.22 0.48 -0.32
C ASN A 135 -6.56 -0.34 -1.44
N ASN A 136 -7.06 -0.23 -2.68
CA ASN A 136 -6.52 -0.97 -3.83
C ASN A 136 -6.41 -0.07 -5.06
N CYS A 137 -5.16 0.28 -5.39
CA CYS A 137 -4.78 1.01 -6.57
C CYS A 137 -4.04 0.07 -7.53
N VAL A 138 -4.71 -0.33 -8.60
CA VAL A 138 -4.17 -1.28 -9.58
C VAL A 138 -4.17 -0.61 -10.95
N ASN A 139 -3.02 -0.64 -11.61
CA ASN A 139 -2.83 -0.02 -12.94
C ASN A 139 -3.32 1.45 -12.98
N GLY A 140 -3.03 2.22 -11.93
CA GLY A 140 -3.42 3.62 -11.82
C GLY A 140 -4.91 3.87 -11.57
N LYS A 141 -5.71 2.83 -11.28
CA LYS A 141 -7.15 2.93 -11.01
C LYS A 141 -7.55 2.32 -9.68
N CYS A 142 -8.46 3.00 -8.98
CA CYS A 142 -9.11 2.44 -7.80
C CYS A 142 -10.03 1.30 -8.22
N ILE A 143 -9.87 0.15 -7.58
CA ILE A 143 -10.71 -1.03 -7.85
C ILE A 143 -11.37 -1.51 -6.56
N ASN A 144 -12.48 -2.23 -6.67
CA ASN A 144 -13.09 -2.88 -5.52
C ASN A 144 -12.23 -4.04 -5.02
N LYS A 145 -12.37 -4.41 -3.75
CA LYS A 145 -11.76 -5.65 -3.23
C LYS A 145 -12.29 -6.85 -4.00
N ALA A 146 -11.46 -7.89 -4.16
CA ALA A 146 -11.81 -9.13 -4.84
C ALA A 146 -12.49 -8.96 -6.23
N SER A 147 -12.08 -7.95 -7.00
CA SER A 147 -12.70 -7.61 -8.29
C SER A 147 -11.83 -7.97 -9.50
N VAL A 148 -10.54 -8.23 -9.31
CA VAL A 148 -9.63 -8.52 -10.42
C VAL A 148 -9.83 -9.97 -10.90
N PRO A 149 -10.16 -10.19 -12.18
CA PRO A 149 -10.29 -11.53 -12.72
C PRO A 149 -8.95 -12.24 -12.86
N ARG A 150 -8.97 -13.55 -13.12
CA ARG A 150 -7.77 -14.31 -13.45
C ARG A 150 -6.98 -13.65 -14.57
N ASN A 151 -5.65 -13.70 -14.49
CA ASN A 151 -4.67 -13.03 -15.34
C ASN A 151 -4.69 -11.50 -15.28
N GLY A 152 -5.63 -10.88 -14.56
CA GLY A 152 -5.64 -9.45 -14.31
C GLY A 152 -4.49 -9.02 -13.43
N ALA A 153 -4.04 -7.77 -13.61
CA ALA A 153 -2.93 -7.21 -12.84
C ALA A 153 -3.28 -7.10 -11.35
N CYS A 154 -2.34 -7.40 -10.48
CA CYS A 154 -2.50 -7.29 -9.04
C CYS A 154 -1.17 -6.96 -8.36
N THR A 155 -1.27 -6.41 -7.15
CA THR A 155 -0.16 -6.24 -6.21
C THR A 155 -0.40 -7.05 -4.93
N LYS A 156 -1.66 -7.42 -4.65
CA LYS A 156 -2.07 -8.14 -3.44
C LYS A 156 -3.10 -9.21 -3.75
N THR A 157 -3.12 -10.28 -2.95
CA THR A 157 -4.03 -11.41 -3.15
C THR A 157 -5.50 -11.01 -2.96
N GLU A 158 -5.79 -10.10 -2.05
CA GLU A 158 -7.15 -9.64 -1.72
C GLU A 158 -7.81 -8.85 -2.86
N GLN A 159 -7.05 -8.48 -3.89
CA GLN A 159 -7.55 -7.85 -5.11
C GLN A 159 -8.17 -8.86 -6.05
N CYS A 160 -7.68 -10.10 -6.02
CA CYS A 160 -8.09 -11.17 -6.91
C CYS A 160 -9.47 -11.71 -6.54
N LYS A 161 -10.29 -11.98 -7.55
CA LYS A 161 -11.64 -12.51 -7.37
C LYS A 161 -11.60 -13.99 -6.96
N GLY A 162 -12.50 -14.37 -6.05
CA GLY A 162 -12.69 -15.76 -5.64
C GLY A 162 -11.50 -16.33 -4.87
N THR A 163 -11.05 -17.53 -5.24
CA THR A 163 -9.92 -18.24 -4.60
C THR A 163 -8.58 -17.96 -5.26
N SER A 164 -8.54 -17.01 -6.19
CA SER A 164 -7.30 -16.59 -6.86
C SER A 164 -6.39 -15.79 -5.93
N PHE A 165 -5.10 -15.78 -6.24
CA PHE A 165 -4.07 -15.07 -5.49
C PHE A 165 -3.15 -14.30 -6.43
N CYS A 166 -2.43 -13.32 -5.87
CA CYS A 166 -1.52 -12.53 -6.68
C CYS A 166 -0.16 -13.23 -6.85
N SER A 167 0.12 -13.67 -8.07
CA SER A 167 1.34 -14.38 -8.47
C SER A 167 2.04 -13.61 -9.58
N ASN A 168 3.28 -13.18 -9.36
CA ASN A 168 4.06 -12.43 -10.36
C ASN A 168 3.29 -11.26 -10.99
N GLY A 169 2.58 -10.48 -10.16
CA GLY A 169 1.81 -9.33 -10.58
C GLY A 169 0.48 -9.66 -11.29
N LYS A 170 0.07 -10.93 -11.35
CA LYS A 170 -1.20 -11.36 -11.97
C LYS A 170 -2.00 -12.28 -11.05
N CYS A 171 -3.32 -12.17 -11.12
CA CYS A 171 -4.20 -13.09 -10.40
C CYS A 171 -4.14 -14.49 -11.01
N ASP A 172 -3.73 -15.49 -10.25
CA ASP A 172 -3.71 -16.90 -10.68
C ASP A 172 -4.45 -17.78 -9.68
N THR A 173 -4.76 -19.02 -10.08
CA THR A 173 -5.39 -20.03 -9.23
C THR A 173 -4.35 -20.91 -8.56
N LYS A 174 -4.65 -21.37 -7.36
CA LYS A 174 -3.78 -22.35 -6.67
C LYS A 174 -3.59 -23.60 -7.53
N LYS A 175 -2.37 -24.15 -7.52
CA LYS A 175 -1.99 -25.32 -8.31
C LYS A 175 -1.80 -26.55 -7.44
N GLY A 176 -2.06 -27.71 -8.03
CA GLY A 176 -1.85 -29.00 -7.39
C GLY A 176 -0.36 -29.35 -7.26
N ASN A 177 -0.08 -30.40 -6.47
CA ASN A 177 1.27 -30.92 -6.28
C ASN A 177 1.97 -31.22 -7.61
N GLY A 178 3.29 -30.99 -7.67
CA GLY A 178 4.13 -31.14 -8.86
C GLY A 178 4.14 -29.94 -9.80
N SER A 179 3.13 -29.06 -9.73
CA SER A 179 3.05 -27.85 -10.57
C SER A 179 4.07 -26.80 -10.18
N TYR A 180 4.53 -26.00 -11.15
CA TYR A 180 5.40 -24.85 -10.85
C TYR A 180 4.70 -23.87 -9.90
N CYS A 181 5.44 -23.38 -8.93
CA CYS A 181 4.99 -22.35 -8.00
C CYS A 181 6.10 -21.34 -7.73
N TYR A 182 5.67 -20.12 -7.44
CA TYR A 182 6.55 -19.01 -7.01
C TYR A 182 6.45 -18.74 -5.51
N LYS A 183 5.29 -19.02 -4.89
CA LYS A 183 5.01 -18.84 -3.47
C LYS A 183 4.12 -19.97 -2.96
N ASP A 184 4.23 -20.26 -1.67
CA ASP A 184 3.42 -21.24 -0.94
C ASP A 184 1.92 -21.07 -1.15
N ILE A 185 1.44 -19.81 -1.10
CA ILE A 185 0.03 -19.47 -1.30
C ILE A 185 -0.51 -19.93 -2.67
N GLY A 186 0.38 -20.11 -3.65
CA GLY A 186 0.05 -20.60 -4.97
C GLY A 186 -0.14 -22.11 -5.08
N CYS A 187 0.06 -22.85 -3.99
CA CYS A 187 -0.15 -24.29 -3.94
C CYS A 187 -1.41 -24.61 -3.15
N THR A 188 -2.19 -25.59 -3.59
CA THR A 188 -3.34 -26.09 -2.83
C THR A 188 -2.93 -26.66 -1.48
N SER A 189 -1.72 -27.22 -1.40
CA SER A 189 -1.07 -27.67 -0.17
C SER A 189 -0.59 -26.54 0.75
N GLY A 190 -0.48 -25.32 0.23
CA GLY A 190 0.16 -24.20 0.91
C GLY A 190 1.68 -24.35 1.06
N LEU A 191 2.34 -25.18 0.24
CA LEU A 191 3.78 -25.37 0.27
C LEU A 191 4.39 -25.43 -1.14
N CYS A 192 5.33 -24.53 -1.39
CA CYS A 192 6.11 -24.40 -2.61
C CYS A 192 7.58 -24.68 -2.29
N LYS A 193 8.07 -25.85 -2.69
CA LYS A 193 9.44 -26.30 -2.42
C LYS A 193 10.14 -26.57 -3.74
N ASN A 194 11.33 -25.99 -3.92
CA ASN A 194 12.13 -26.10 -5.16
C ASN A 194 11.32 -25.69 -6.41
N ASN A 195 10.57 -24.58 -6.31
CA ASN A 195 9.66 -24.08 -7.35
C ASN A 195 8.55 -25.06 -7.78
N LYS A 196 8.25 -26.08 -6.98
CA LYS A 196 7.15 -27.01 -7.21
C LYS A 196 6.22 -27.09 -6.01
N CYS A 197 4.93 -27.17 -6.26
CA CYS A 197 3.97 -27.43 -5.21
C CYS A 197 4.22 -28.82 -4.65
N THR A 198 4.40 -28.92 -3.35
CA THR A 198 4.61 -30.22 -2.68
C THR A 198 3.56 -30.41 -1.61
N VAL A 199 3.35 -31.67 -1.21
CA VAL A 199 2.52 -31.97 -0.05
C VAL A 199 3.09 -31.29 1.19
N LYS A 200 2.21 -30.77 2.04
CA LYS A 200 2.62 -30.32 3.37
C LYS A 200 2.92 -31.57 4.20
N PRO A 201 4.12 -31.69 4.80
CA PRO A 201 4.44 -32.88 5.58
C PRO A 201 3.55 -32.96 6.81
N THR A 202 2.95 -34.12 7.03
CA THR A 202 2.05 -34.40 8.16
C THR A 202 2.47 -35.62 8.97
N ARG A 203 3.35 -36.46 8.42
CA ARG A 203 3.67 -37.76 9.01
C ARG A 203 4.88 -37.70 9.95
N LYS A 204 4.73 -38.23 11.16
CA LYS A 204 5.81 -38.34 12.15
C LYS A 204 6.72 -39.53 11.83
N VAL A 205 7.91 -39.56 12.44
CA VAL A 205 8.84 -40.70 12.36
C VAL A 205 8.11 -41.99 12.78
N GLY A 206 8.36 -43.09 12.06
CA GLY A 206 7.73 -44.39 12.22
C GLY A 206 6.44 -44.58 11.44
N GLN A 207 5.75 -43.50 11.02
CA GLN A 207 4.55 -43.63 10.20
C GLN A 207 4.89 -44.04 8.77
N SER A 208 3.98 -44.77 8.11
CA SER A 208 4.19 -45.18 6.72
C SER A 208 4.42 -43.96 5.82
N CYS A 209 5.09 -44.11 4.69
CA CYS A 209 5.29 -43.04 3.71
C CYS A 209 5.50 -43.62 2.32
N ALA A 210 5.03 -42.87 1.31
CA ALA A 210 5.31 -43.18 -0.08
C ALA A 210 6.57 -42.46 -0.58
N ASN A 211 6.82 -41.24 -0.09
CA ASN A 211 7.90 -40.37 -0.53
C ASN A 211 8.42 -39.52 0.64
N ASP A 212 9.58 -38.88 0.49
CA ASP A 212 10.22 -38.07 1.53
C ASP A 212 9.37 -36.87 1.97
N ASP A 213 8.64 -36.24 1.04
CA ASP A 213 7.92 -34.98 1.30
C ASP A 213 6.70 -35.12 2.22
N VAL A 214 6.15 -36.34 2.41
CA VAL A 214 5.04 -36.54 3.37
C VAL A 214 5.52 -36.58 4.83
N CYS A 215 6.80 -36.83 5.04
CA CYS A 215 7.39 -36.96 6.36
C CYS A 215 7.81 -35.60 6.91
N LEU A 216 7.48 -35.31 8.17
CA LEU A 216 7.97 -34.13 8.89
C LEU A 216 9.50 -34.11 8.97
N SER A 217 10.13 -35.29 9.02
CA SER A 217 11.59 -35.43 8.93
C SER A 217 12.15 -35.15 7.54
N GLY A 218 11.30 -35.13 6.50
CA GLY A 218 11.70 -35.01 5.10
C GLY A 218 12.48 -36.23 4.58
N PHE A 219 12.31 -37.40 5.21
CA PHE A 219 12.99 -38.63 4.81
C PHE A 219 12.11 -39.87 5.04
N CYS A 220 11.86 -40.59 3.96
CA CYS A 220 11.12 -41.84 3.89
C CYS A 220 12.09 -42.98 3.60
N SER A 221 12.23 -43.90 4.55
CA SER A 221 13.15 -45.03 4.46
C SER A 221 12.37 -46.33 4.62
N ARG A 222 12.47 -47.21 3.61
CA ARG A 222 11.81 -48.53 3.61
C ARG A 222 10.29 -48.43 3.91
N GLY A 223 9.63 -47.43 3.33
CA GLY A 223 8.19 -47.22 3.48
C GLY A 223 7.75 -46.59 4.81
N ALA A 224 8.67 -46.15 5.67
CA ALA A 224 8.36 -45.43 6.91
C ALA A 224 9.20 -44.15 7.07
N CYS A 225 8.60 -43.11 7.65
CA CYS A 225 9.28 -41.86 7.95
C CYS A 225 10.40 -42.13 8.95
N ALA A 226 11.60 -41.65 8.64
CA ALA A 226 12.77 -41.90 9.46
C ALA A 226 13.49 -40.59 9.79
N ASN A 227 14.27 -40.60 10.88
CA ASN A 227 15.17 -39.49 11.17
C ASN A 227 16.26 -39.39 10.10
N LYS A 228 16.64 -38.15 9.77
CA LYS A 228 17.83 -37.88 8.96
C LYS A 228 19.10 -38.26 9.73
N ARG A 229 20.13 -38.64 8.99
CA ARG A 229 21.39 -39.17 9.51
C ARG A 229 22.42 -38.06 9.64
N ALA A 230 23.17 -38.08 10.75
CA ALA A 230 24.26 -37.15 11.01
C ALA A 230 25.45 -37.35 10.04
N ARG A 231 26.38 -36.39 10.03
CA ARG A 231 27.61 -36.43 9.23
C ARG A 231 28.39 -37.74 9.44
N GLY A 232 28.98 -38.26 8.37
CA GLY A 232 29.77 -39.51 8.38
C GLY A 232 28.96 -40.80 8.45
N ARG A 233 27.64 -40.73 8.67
CA ARG A 233 26.77 -41.91 8.60
C ARG A 233 26.53 -42.32 7.16
N GLY A 234 26.36 -43.62 6.95
CA GLY A 234 26.07 -44.19 5.64
C GLY A 234 24.78 -43.60 5.03
N CYS A 235 24.75 -43.39 3.73
CA CYS A 235 23.61 -42.89 2.98
C CYS A 235 23.59 -43.46 1.56
N THR A 236 22.40 -43.50 0.97
CA THR A 236 22.19 -43.87 -0.43
C THR A 236 21.53 -42.75 -1.24
N LYS A 237 21.01 -41.73 -0.55
CA LYS A 237 20.30 -40.58 -1.12
C LYS A 237 20.58 -39.35 -0.27
N ASP A 238 20.55 -38.18 -0.89
CA ASP A 238 20.77 -36.89 -0.23
C ASP A 238 19.77 -36.61 0.90
N SER A 239 18.51 -36.99 0.71
CA SER A 239 17.45 -36.81 1.71
C SER A 239 17.68 -37.61 3.00
N ALA A 240 18.51 -38.66 2.97
CA ALA A 240 18.86 -39.43 4.14
C ALA A 240 19.75 -38.64 5.12
N CYS A 241 20.39 -37.57 4.67
CA CYS A 241 21.37 -36.81 5.44
C CYS A 241 20.77 -35.51 6.00
N THR A 242 21.13 -35.16 7.23
CA THR A 242 20.74 -33.86 7.82
C THR A 242 21.28 -32.69 7.01
N SER A 243 22.47 -32.86 6.41
CA SER A 243 23.08 -31.90 5.48
C SER A 243 22.39 -31.83 4.12
N GLY A 244 21.48 -32.75 3.80
CA GLY A 244 20.86 -32.84 2.47
C GLY A 244 21.83 -33.25 1.37
N THR A 245 22.98 -33.85 1.72
CA THR A 245 23.97 -34.30 0.73
C THR A 245 24.64 -35.60 1.15
N CYS A 246 24.55 -36.59 0.28
CA CYS A 246 25.24 -37.86 0.36
C CYS A 246 26.47 -37.83 -0.55
N ARG A 247 27.67 -38.01 0.01
CA ARG A 247 28.91 -38.03 -0.76
C ARG A 247 29.00 -39.30 -1.61
N ARG A 248 29.84 -39.28 -2.65
CA ARG A 248 30.09 -40.46 -3.52
C ARG A 248 30.60 -41.68 -2.76
N ASN A 249 31.28 -41.50 -1.62
CA ASN A 249 31.72 -42.60 -0.76
C ASN A 249 30.58 -43.18 0.11
N GLY A 250 29.32 -42.80 -0.13
CA GLY A 250 28.16 -43.30 0.58
C GLY A 250 28.02 -42.77 2.01
N THR A 251 28.61 -41.62 2.35
CA THR A 251 28.51 -41.01 3.69
C THR A 251 27.93 -39.60 3.66
N CYS A 252 27.17 -39.25 4.70
CA CYS A 252 26.57 -37.92 4.83
C CYS A 252 27.64 -36.84 4.98
N LYS A 253 27.50 -35.77 4.19
CA LYS A 253 28.43 -34.64 4.20
C LYS A 253 28.44 -33.92 5.52
#